data_AF-A0A448WRS2-F1
#
_entry.id   AF-A0A448WRS2-F1
#
_cell.length_a   1.000
_cell.length_b   1.000
_cell.length_c   1.000
_cell.angle_alpha   90.00
_cell.angle_beta   90.00
_cell.angle_gamma   90.00
#
_symmetry.space_group_name_H-M   'P 1'
#
loop_
_entity.id
_entity.type
_entity.pdbx_description
1 polymer ?
#
loop_
_entity_poly.entity_id
_entity_poly.type
_entity_poly.pdbx_seq_one_letter_code
_entity_poly.pdbx_strand_id
1 'polypeptide(L)'
;MHLTRPLDYELSTSHHFLIEAMITENDIPLLLYISLLVYVDDVNEHAPQFLGMPTASFSQSSLQYFGSEESDIIGGEASVPFIFIALPSYSSETLLGRVTAFDLDSNENGRISYRIIGGPKIIFIHYLLTYRKKS
;
A
#
# COMPACT_ATOMS: atom_id res chain seq x y z
N MET A 1 3.39 31.18 9.32
CA MET A 1 3.44 29.78 9.82
C MET A 1 4.55 29.07 9.09
N HIS A 2 5.35 28.24 9.74
CA HIS A 2 6.43 27.46 9.10
C HIS A 2 6.38 26.02 9.62
N LEU A 3 6.87 25.09 8.81
CA LEU A 3 6.98 23.69 9.21
C LEU A 3 8.09 23.53 10.25
N THR A 4 7.79 22.84 11.34
CA THR A 4 8.77 22.49 12.39
C THR A 4 9.32 21.07 12.22
N ARG A 5 8.63 20.25 11.43
CA ARG A 5 9.01 18.90 11.02
C ARG A 5 8.44 18.61 9.63
N PRO A 6 8.99 17.63 8.89
CA PRO A 6 8.38 17.13 7.67
C PRO A 6 6.93 16.69 7.90
N LEU A 7 6.09 16.86 6.89
CA LEU A 7 4.74 16.29 6.86
C LEU A 7 4.81 14.87 6.29
N ASP A 8 3.87 14.04 6.70
CA ASP A 8 3.76 12.63 6.31
C ASP A 8 2.26 12.34 6.15
N TYR A 9 1.84 12.09 4.90
CA TYR A 9 0.44 11.90 4.56
C TYR A 9 -0.09 10.57 5.10
N GLU A 10 0.73 9.52 5.04
CA GLU A 10 0.44 8.17 5.53
C GLU A 10 0.19 8.14 7.05
N LEU A 11 0.84 9.07 7.77
CA LEU A 11 0.64 9.28 9.20
C LEU A 11 -0.51 10.25 9.53
N SER A 12 -0.63 11.36 8.81
CA SER A 12 -1.65 12.38 9.10
C SER A 12 -2.00 13.24 7.88
N THR A 13 -3.26 13.15 7.44
CA THR A 13 -3.77 13.87 6.26
C THR A 13 -4.20 15.31 6.54
N SER A 14 -4.35 15.71 7.81
CA SER A 14 -4.74 17.08 8.16
C SER A 14 -4.37 17.44 9.59
N HIS A 15 -4.17 18.74 9.83
CA HIS A 15 -3.80 19.29 11.12
C HIS A 15 -4.74 20.44 11.47
N HIS A 16 -5.31 20.41 12.66
CA HIS A 16 -6.22 21.45 13.16
C HIS A 16 -5.53 22.31 14.21
N PHE A 17 -5.52 23.62 13.99
CA PHE A 17 -4.92 24.60 14.89
C PHE A 17 -5.97 25.61 15.35
N LEU A 18 -5.95 25.91 16.64
CA LEU A 18 -6.64 27.07 17.19
C LEU A 18 -5.61 28.19 17.33
N ILE A 19 -5.77 29.26 16.56
CA ILE A 19 -4.91 30.43 16.60
C ILE A 19 -5.60 31.47 17.47
N GLU A 20 -4.93 31.86 18.54
CA GLU A 20 -5.33 32.99 19.36
C GLU A 20 -4.62 34.24 18.84
N ALA A 21 -5.39 35.28 18.55
CA ALA A 21 -4.88 36.60 18.20
C ALA A 21 -5.34 37.60 19.25
N MET A 22 -4.39 38.30 19.87
CA MET A 22 -4.66 39.41 20.76
C MET A 22 -4.46 40.71 20.00
N ILE A 23 -5.51 41.53 19.92
CA ILE A 23 -5.45 42.88 19.36
C ILE A 23 -5.55 43.85 20.53
N THR A 24 -4.68 44.84 20.58
CA THR A 24 -4.78 45.92 21.57
C THR A 24 -5.32 47.16 20.87
N GLU A 25 -6.53 47.58 21.24
CA GLU A 25 -7.15 48.80 20.74
C GLU A 25 -7.41 49.72 21.93
N ASN A 26 -6.79 50.91 21.94
CA ASN A 26 -6.88 51.88 23.05
C ASN A 26 -6.58 51.26 24.43
N ASP A 27 -5.52 50.46 24.54
CA ASP A 27 -5.11 49.73 25.77
C ASP A 27 -6.11 48.67 26.28
N ILE A 28 -7.14 48.33 25.49
CA ILE A 28 -8.08 47.23 25.80
C ILE A 28 -7.68 45.99 24.98
N PRO A 29 -7.36 44.84 25.61
CA PRO A 29 -7.06 43.61 24.91
C PRO A 29 -8.35 42.96 24.40
N LEU A 30 -8.41 42.72 23.09
CA LEU A 30 -9.42 41.92 22.40
C LEU A 30 -8.81 40.58 22.02
N LEU A 31 -9.45 39.50 22.44
CA LEU A 31 -9.06 38.13 22.10
C LEU A 31 -9.92 37.60 20.97
N LEU A 32 -9.28 37.09 19.92
CA LEU A 32 -9.90 36.46 18.78
C LEU A 32 -9.36 35.04 18.63
N TYR A 33 -10.25 34.09 18.30
CA TYR A 33 -9.89 32.71 18.01
C TYR A 33 -10.21 32.38 16.56
N ILE A 34 -9.22 31.86 15.84
CA ILE A 34 -9.34 31.45 14.44
C ILE A 34 -9.03 29.95 14.37
N SER A 35 -9.94 29.16 13.81
CA SER A 35 -9.69 27.75 13.52
C SER A 35 -9.05 27.63 12.13
N LEU A 36 -7.87 27.00 12.08
CA LEU A 36 -7.15 26.72 10.85
C LEU A 36 -7.08 25.21 10.65
N LEU A 37 -7.53 24.75 9.50
CA LEU A 37 -7.36 23.38 9.04
C LEU A 37 -6.35 23.36 7.89
N VAL A 38 -5.27 22.63 8.07
CA VAL A 38 -4.25 22.41 7.05
C VAL A 38 -4.39 20.99 6.53
N TYR A 39 -4.52 20.83 5.22
CA TYR A 39 -4.48 19.52 4.58
C TYR A 39 -3.06 19.19 4.11
N VAL A 40 -2.70 17.91 4.19
CA VAL A 40 -1.45 17.37 3.66
C VAL A 40 -1.76 16.76 2.29
N ASP A 41 -0.95 17.06 1.30
CA ASP A 41 -1.08 16.48 -0.04
C ASP A 41 -0.42 15.10 -0.08
N ASP A 42 -1.10 14.15 -0.71
CA ASP A 42 -0.64 12.78 -0.98
C ASP A 42 0.40 12.80 -2.13
N VAL A 43 1.58 12.25 -1.88
CA VAL A 43 2.68 12.13 -2.87
C VAL A 43 3.10 10.68 -3.01
N ASN A 44 3.45 10.27 -4.23
CA ASN A 44 3.88 8.88 -4.49
C ASN A 44 5.33 8.69 -4.01
N GLU A 45 5.48 8.17 -2.79
CA GLU A 45 6.77 7.93 -2.15
C GLU A 45 6.98 6.48 -1.74
N HIS A 46 5.95 5.64 -1.82
CA HIS A 46 6.02 4.22 -1.58
C HIS A 46 5.89 3.45 -2.90
N ALA A 47 6.73 2.44 -3.10
CA ALA A 47 6.58 1.52 -4.22
C ALA A 47 5.67 0.34 -3.82
N PRO A 48 4.89 -0.22 -4.76
CA PRO A 48 4.08 -1.41 -4.48
C PRO A 48 4.94 -2.58 -3.99
N GLN A 49 4.48 -3.27 -2.96
CA GLN A 49 5.14 -4.44 -2.38
C GLN A 49 4.27 -5.68 -2.50
N PHE A 50 4.84 -6.78 -2.99
CA PHE A 50 4.10 -8.05 -3.11
C PHE A 50 3.86 -8.71 -1.74
N LEU A 51 2.64 -9.20 -1.51
CA LEU A 51 2.23 -9.92 -0.31
C LEU A 51 2.56 -11.42 -0.43
N GLY A 52 3.69 -11.84 0.17
CA GLY A 52 4.06 -13.23 0.41
C GLY A 52 4.23 -14.11 -0.84
N MET A 53 4.75 -15.33 -0.65
CA MET A 53 4.71 -16.35 -1.70
C MET A 53 3.32 -16.97 -1.79
N PRO A 54 2.83 -17.36 -2.97
CA PRO A 54 1.56 -18.05 -3.07
C PRO A 54 1.79 -19.42 -2.43
N THR A 55 1.17 -19.64 -1.27
CA THR A 55 1.02 -20.99 -0.74
C THR A 55 0.20 -21.76 -1.76
N ALA A 56 0.88 -22.57 -2.57
CA ALA A 56 0.22 -23.55 -3.40
C ALA A 56 -0.72 -24.34 -2.49
N SER A 57 -2.01 -24.26 -2.77
CA SER A 57 -3.04 -24.97 -2.04
C SER A 57 -2.88 -26.47 -2.31
N PHE A 58 -1.92 -27.10 -1.63
CA PHE A 58 -1.74 -28.55 -1.65
C PHE A 58 -2.84 -29.16 -0.81
N SER A 59 -3.96 -29.50 -1.46
CA SER A 59 -4.82 -30.56 -0.97
C SER A 59 -4.08 -31.89 -1.16
N GLN A 60 -3.75 -32.50 -0.03
CA GLN A 60 -3.07 -33.78 0.19
C GLN A 60 -1.53 -33.77 0.22
N SER A 61 -1.06 -33.69 1.47
CA SER A 61 0.10 -34.37 2.04
C SER A 61 1.47 -34.15 1.39
N SER A 62 2.36 -33.57 2.21
CA SER A 62 3.80 -33.33 2.01
C SER A 62 4.19 -32.26 1.01
N LEU A 63 4.37 -31.03 1.51
CA LEU A 63 5.51 -30.22 1.10
C LEU A 63 6.37 -29.86 2.31
N GLN A 64 7.65 -30.15 2.14
CA GLN A 64 8.71 -29.93 3.10
C GLN A 64 9.12 -28.46 3.08
N TYR A 65 9.05 -27.87 4.26
CA TYR A 65 9.44 -26.51 4.59
C TYR A 65 10.95 -26.31 4.36
N PHE A 66 11.32 -25.37 3.49
CA PHE A 66 12.69 -24.84 3.37
C PHE A 66 12.64 -23.31 3.31
N GLY A 67 12.33 -22.69 4.43
CA GLY A 67 12.44 -21.24 4.61
C GLY A 67 12.29 -20.96 6.08
N SER A 68 13.42 -20.81 6.77
CA SER A 68 13.50 -20.60 8.21
C SER A 68 12.59 -19.45 8.66
N GLU A 69 11.85 -19.71 9.74
CA GLU A 69 11.27 -18.69 10.61
C GLU A 69 12.28 -17.55 10.77
N GLU A 70 11.82 -16.32 10.60
CA GLU A 70 12.55 -15.11 10.96
C GLU A 70 13.83 -14.87 10.14
N SER A 71 13.67 -14.49 8.88
CA SER A 71 14.70 -13.72 8.18
C SER A 71 14.16 -12.35 7.83
N ASP A 72 14.84 -11.33 8.32
CA ASP A 72 14.69 -9.91 7.98
C ASP A 72 14.65 -9.69 6.46
N ILE A 73 13.47 -9.80 5.82
CA ILE A 73 13.27 -9.29 4.46
C ILE A 73 12.89 -7.80 4.56
N ILE A 74 13.76 -7.05 5.23
CA ILE A 74 13.85 -5.60 5.09
C ILE A 74 15.04 -5.35 4.14
N GLY A 75 14.74 -5.19 2.85
CA GLY A 75 15.59 -4.39 1.97
C GLY A 75 16.72 -5.04 1.17
N GLY A 76 16.65 -6.31 0.74
CA GLY A 76 17.75 -6.89 -0.06
C GLY A 76 17.34 -7.97 -1.07
N GLU A 77 17.26 -7.58 -2.35
CA GLU A 77 17.59 -8.28 -3.63
C GLU A 77 17.34 -9.79 -3.88
N ALA A 78 16.80 -10.59 -2.96
CA ALA A 78 16.45 -11.98 -3.24
C ALA A 78 14.95 -12.10 -3.57
N SER A 79 14.61 -11.93 -4.86
CA SER A 79 13.23 -12.13 -5.33
C SER A 79 12.90 -13.63 -5.34
N VAL A 80 12.17 -14.11 -4.34
CA VAL A 80 11.69 -15.49 -4.35
C VAL A 80 10.55 -15.62 -5.38
N PRO A 81 10.58 -16.60 -6.29
CA PRO A 81 9.59 -16.68 -7.35
C PRO A 81 8.21 -17.09 -6.85
N PHE A 82 7.17 -16.48 -7.43
CA PHE A 82 5.79 -16.98 -7.35
C PHE A 82 5.67 -18.24 -8.20
N ILE A 83 5.38 -19.39 -7.58
CA ILE A 83 5.23 -20.67 -8.29
C ILE A 83 3.76 -21.09 -8.28
N PHE A 84 3.19 -21.28 -9.47
CA PHE A 84 1.87 -21.85 -9.66
C PHE A 84 1.98 -23.13 -10.49
N ILE A 85 1.33 -24.20 -10.05
CA ILE A 85 1.41 -25.51 -10.71
C ILE A 85 0.09 -25.75 -11.45
N ALA A 86 0.18 -26.00 -12.75
CA ALA A 86 -0.95 -26.41 -13.57
C ALA A 86 -0.96 -27.93 -13.76
N LEU A 87 -2.11 -28.57 -13.54
CA LEU A 87 -2.29 -30.00 -13.80
C LEU A 87 -2.92 -30.22 -15.19
N PRO A 88 -2.68 -31.39 -15.84
CA PRO A 88 -3.23 -31.68 -17.16
C PRO A 88 -4.77 -31.65 -17.24
N SER A 89 -5.46 -31.76 -16.10
CA SER A 89 -6.93 -31.70 -16.00
C SER A 89 -7.49 -30.27 -16.00
N TYR A 90 -6.65 -29.24 -15.87
CA TYR A 90 -7.10 -27.85 -15.79
C TYR A 90 -7.57 -27.34 -17.16
N SER A 91 -8.72 -26.68 -17.18
CA SER A 91 -9.25 -26.00 -18.35
C SER A 91 -8.63 -24.61 -18.54
N SER A 92 -8.80 -24.00 -19.71
CA SER A 92 -8.26 -22.67 -20.07
C SER A 92 -8.71 -21.52 -19.15
N GLU A 93 -9.81 -21.69 -18.42
CA GLU A 93 -10.37 -20.69 -17.50
C GLU A 93 -9.95 -20.94 -16.04
N THR A 94 -9.11 -21.94 -15.79
CA THR A 94 -8.70 -22.29 -14.43
C THR A 94 -7.81 -21.20 -13.86
N LEU A 95 -8.23 -20.58 -12.75
CA LEU A 95 -7.39 -19.68 -11.97
C LEU A 95 -6.24 -20.49 -11.32
N LEU A 96 -5.02 -20.31 -11.83
CA LEU A 96 -3.83 -21.00 -11.32
C LEU A 96 -3.36 -20.45 -9.97
N GLY A 97 -3.67 -19.17 -9.70
CA GLY A 97 -3.42 -18.54 -8.42
C GLY A 97 -3.52 -17.03 -8.50
N ARG A 98 -3.11 -16.36 -7.43
CA ARG A 98 -3.23 -14.92 -7.27
C ARG A 98 -1.91 -14.35 -6.76
N VAL A 99 -1.48 -13.28 -7.40
CA VAL A 99 -0.42 -12.40 -6.90
C VAL A 99 -1.12 -11.16 -6.38
N THR A 100 -0.80 -10.78 -5.14
CA THR A 100 -1.31 -9.55 -4.54
C THR A 100 -0.12 -8.68 -4.16
N ALA A 101 -0.24 -7.38 -4.37
CA ALA A 101 0.64 -6.37 -3.83
C ALA A 101 -0.18 -5.36 -3.03
N PHE A 102 0.49 -4.62 -2.16
CA PHE A 102 -0.05 -3.48 -1.45
C PHE A 102 0.84 -2.26 -1.68
N ASP A 103 0.24 -1.09 -1.59
CA ASP A 103 0.92 0.19 -1.63
C ASP A 103 0.40 1.02 -0.44
N LEU A 104 1.27 1.79 0.19
CA LEU A 104 0.89 2.61 1.36
C LEU A 104 0.29 3.94 0.95
N ASP A 105 0.61 4.41 -0.27
CA ASP A 105 0.08 5.64 -0.82
C ASP A 105 -1.42 5.50 -1.10
N SER A 106 -2.15 6.62 -1.12
CA SER A 106 -3.60 6.60 -1.33
C SER A 106 -3.99 6.85 -2.78
N ASN A 107 -5.27 6.62 -3.08
CA ASN A 107 -5.89 6.95 -4.37
C ASN A 107 -5.12 6.40 -5.59
N GLU A 108 -4.80 7.27 -6.56
CA GLU A 108 -4.05 6.91 -7.76
C GLU A 108 -2.57 6.67 -7.48
N ASN A 109 -1.99 7.27 -6.44
CA ASN A 109 -0.59 7.05 -6.06
C ASN A 109 -0.38 5.60 -5.62
N GLY A 110 -1.33 5.04 -4.85
CA GLY A 110 -1.35 3.63 -4.46
C GLY A 110 -2.03 2.68 -5.46
N ARG A 111 -2.34 3.12 -6.70
CA ARG A 111 -3.07 2.28 -7.67
C ARG A 111 -2.18 1.23 -8.30
N ILE A 112 -2.42 -0.03 -7.95
CA ILE A 112 -1.64 -1.16 -8.46
C ILE A 112 -2.21 -1.70 -9.78
N SER A 113 -1.34 -1.91 -10.77
CA SER A 113 -1.66 -2.56 -12.05
C SER A 113 -0.70 -3.72 -12.32
N TYR A 114 -1.24 -4.86 -12.74
CA TYR A 114 -0.46 -6.07 -13.03
C TYR A 114 -0.32 -6.28 -14.54
N ARG A 115 0.84 -6.77 -14.98
CA ARG A 115 1.08 -7.14 -16.39
C ARG A 115 2.07 -8.30 -16.47
N ILE A 116 1.76 -9.28 -17.31
CA ILE A 116 2.68 -10.34 -17.71
C ILE A 116 3.47 -9.82 -18.91
N ILE A 117 4.79 -9.71 -18.77
CA ILE A 117 5.68 -9.15 -19.79
C ILE A 117 6.36 -10.22 -20.67
N GLY A 118 6.16 -11.50 -20.36
CA GLY A 118 6.73 -12.63 -21.11
C GLY A 118 6.15 -13.96 -20.65
N GLY A 119 6.44 -15.02 -21.42
CA GLY A 119 5.93 -16.36 -21.16
C GLY A 119 4.90 -16.85 -22.19
N PRO A 120 4.32 -18.03 -21.99
CA PRO A 120 3.42 -18.64 -22.96
C PRO A 120 2.09 -17.85 -23.04
N LYS A 121 1.59 -17.63 -24.26
CA LYS A 121 0.36 -16.85 -24.57
C LYS A 121 -0.94 -17.40 -23.96
N ILE A 122 -0.90 -18.54 -23.29
CA ILE A 122 -2.06 -19.21 -22.68
C ILE A 122 -2.34 -18.75 -21.25
N ILE A 123 -1.53 -17.86 -20.68
CA ILE A 123 -1.73 -17.33 -19.32
C ILE A 123 -2.45 -15.99 -19.39
N PHE A 124 -3.60 -15.90 -18.70
CA PHE A 124 -4.40 -14.68 -18.58
C PHE A 124 -4.32 -14.12 -17.16
N ILE A 125 -4.34 -12.79 -17.05
CA ILE A 125 -4.52 -12.10 -15.76
C ILE A 125 -6.02 -11.94 -15.56
N HIS A 126 -6.57 -12.60 -14.53
CA HIS A 126 -7.91 -12.26 -14.04
C HIS A 126 -7.78 -11.09 -13.07
N TYR A 127 -8.20 -9.90 -13.49
CA TYR A 127 -8.10 -8.69 -12.66
C TYR A 127 -9.15 -8.73 -11.55
N LEU A 128 -8.72 -8.61 -10.31
CA LEU A 128 -9.57 -8.22 -9.19
C LEU A 128 -9.04 -6.91 -8.64
N LEU A 129 -9.62 -5.80 -9.11
CA LEU A 129 -9.38 -4.47 -8.56
C LEU A 129 -9.88 -4.46 -7.12
N THR A 130 -8.96 -4.59 -6.16
CA THR A 130 -9.32 -4.42 -4.75
C THR A 130 -8.85 -3.04 -4.32
N TYR A 131 -9.71 -2.03 -4.50
CA TYR A 131 -9.50 -0.73 -3.88
C TYR A 131 -9.86 -0.85 -2.41
N ARG A 132 -8.88 -0.99 -1.52
CA ARG A 132 -9.13 -0.80 -0.09
C ARG A 132 -8.96 0.68 0.20
N LYS A 133 -10.07 1.43 0.13
CA LYS A 133 -10.15 2.76 0.72
C LYS A 133 -9.78 2.61 2.20
N LYS A 134 -8.70 3.24 2.67
CA LYS A 134 -8.45 3.42 4.09
C LYS A 134 -9.62 4.27 4.62
N SER A 135 -10.45 3.69 5.50
CA SER A 135 -11.55 4.36 6.19
C SER A 135 -11.04 5.31 7.25
#